data_AF-A0A396H0F4-F1
#
_entry.id   AF-A0A396H0F4-F1
#
_cell.length_a   1.000
_cell.length_b   1.000
_cell.length_c   1.000
_cell.angle_alpha   90.00
_cell.angle_beta   90.00
_cell.angle_gamma   90.00
#
_symmetry.space_group_name_H-M   'P 1'
#
loop_
_entity.id
_entity.type
_entity.pdbx_description
1 polymer ?
#
loop_
_entity_poly.entity_id
_entity_poly.type
_entity_poly.pdbx_seq_one_letter_code
_entity_poly.pdbx_strand_id
1 'polypeptide(L)'
;MSTVAYSDHDAKQRNLADYHPSVWGGFFLQYASETMELDQNLASQIDTLKDEVRNMLVSKTEMPLTKVKLIDSICRLGVGYHFEKEIDEVLQHIHKSYVENGEITLEDSMCSLAMLFRVFRQQGLHVSPSIYMHASTLFAFIY
;
A
#
# COMPACT_ATOMS: atom_id res chain seq x y z
N MET A 1 48.29 47.18 -39.42
CA MET A 1 47.98 46.65 -38.08
C MET A 1 47.37 45.28 -38.29
N SER A 2 48.10 44.23 -37.96
CA SER A 2 47.74 42.83 -38.22
C SER A 2 46.91 42.29 -37.06
N THR A 3 45.68 41.87 -37.33
CA THR A 3 44.85 41.17 -36.35
C THR A 3 45.12 39.68 -36.47
N VAL A 4 45.88 39.13 -35.53
CA VAL A 4 46.16 37.70 -35.45
C VAL A 4 44.91 37.00 -34.92
N ALA A 5 44.29 36.16 -35.74
CA ALA A 5 43.23 35.26 -35.32
C ALA A 5 43.84 34.15 -34.46
N TYR A 6 43.50 34.13 -33.18
CA TYR A 6 43.88 33.05 -32.26
C TYR A 6 42.90 31.90 -32.46
N SER A 7 43.28 30.92 -33.29
CA SER A 7 42.55 29.66 -33.43
C SER A 7 42.84 28.79 -32.20
N ASP A 8 41.92 28.81 -31.23
CA ASP A 8 41.95 27.92 -30.08
C ASP A 8 41.56 26.49 -30.51
N HIS A 9 42.59 25.74 -30.92
CA HIS A 9 42.49 24.37 -31.42
C HIS A 9 42.74 23.37 -30.27
N ASP A 10 41.92 23.36 -29.21
CA ASP A 10 41.78 22.15 -28.36
C ASP A 10 40.52 22.14 -27.45
N ALA A 11 39.37 22.62 -27.94
CA ALA A 11 38.11 22.38 -27.26
C ALA A 11 37.66 20.93 -27.50
N LYS A 12 38.09 19.98 -26.65
CA LYS A 12 37.59 18.59 -26.64
C LYS A 12 36.06 18.59 -26.65
N GLN A 13 35.50 18.27 -27.80
CA GLN A 13 34.07 18.24 -28.03
C GLN A 13 33.45 17.17 -27.12
N ARG A 14 32.61 17.58 -26.17
CA ARG A 14 31.88 16.66 -25.30
C ARG A 14 30.91 15.85 -26.15
N ASN A 15 31.00 14.53 -26.10
CA ASN A 15 29.99 13.65 -26.68
C ASN A 15 28.65 13.92 -25.96
N LEU A 16 27.67 14.45 -26.69
CA LEU A 16 26.30 14.55 -26.23
C LEU A 16 25.57 13.25 -26.58
N ALA A 17 24.82 12.73 -25.63
CA ALA A 17 23.88 11.65 -25.88
C ALA A 17 22.53 12.25 -26.29
N ASP A 18 21.98 11.80 -27.43
CA ASP A 18 20.71 12.26 -27.99
C ASP A 18 19.52 11.62 -27.24
N TYR A 19 19.31 12.04 -26.00
CA TYR A 19 18.14 11.63 -25.22
C TYR A 19 16.86 12.30 -25.76
N HIS A 20 15.79 11.52 -25.86
CA HIS A 20 14.48 12.07 -26.21
C HIS A 20 14.00 13.04 -25.11
N PRO A 21 13.39 14.19 -25.48
CA PRO A 21 12.85 15.14 -24.50
C PRO A 21 11.81 14.49 -23.58
N SER A 22 11.62 15.10 -22.41
CA SER A 22 10.55 14.71 -21.48
C SER A 22 9.20 14.72 -22.18
N VAL A 23 8.46 13.60 -22.09
CA VAL A 23 7.08 13.47 -22.61
C VAL A 23 6.18 14.59 -22.07
N TRP A 24 6.46 15.06 -20.86
CA TRP A 24 5.65 16.04 -20.15
C TRP A 24 6.22 17.46 -20.18
N GLY A 25 7.45 17.64 -20.66
CA GLY A 25 8.12 18.95 -20.68
C GLY A 25 7.98 19.70 -19.34
N GLY A 26 7.47 20.93 -19.41
CA GLY A 26 7.14 21.75 -18.24
C GLY A 26 5.66 21.73 -17.83
N PHE A 27 4.83 20.85 -18.40
CA PHE A 27 3.37 20.85 -18.23
C PHE A 27 2.92 20.84 -16.75
N PHE A 28 3.57 20.02 -15.93
CA PHE A 28 3.23 19.92 -14.49
C PHE A 28 3.76 21.06 -13.63
N LEU A 29 4.70 21.87 -14.14
CA LEU A 29 5.26 23.00 -13.38
C LEU A 29 4.21 24.08 -13.13
N GLN A 30 3.26 24.24 -14.05
CA GLN A 30 2.17 25.20 -13.91
C GLN A 30 1.13 24.75 -12.88
N TYR A 31 0.78 23.46 -12.90
CA TYR A 31 -0.20 22.89 -11.96
C TYR A 31 0.31 22.90 -10.51
N ALA A 32 1.60 22.65 -10.28
CA ALA A 32 2.20 22.71 -8.95
C ALA A 32 2.22 24.13 -8.35
N SER A 33 2.06 25.18 -9.18
CA SER A 33 2.03 26.57 -8.73
C SER A 33 0.63 27.04 -8.33
N GLU A 34 -0.42 26.32 -8.73
CA GLU A 34 -1.80 26.60 -8.33
C GLU A 34 -2.06 25.86 -7.02
N THR A 35 -2.06 26.59 -5.91
CA THR A 35 -2.48 26.05 -4.62
C THR A 35 -3.94 25.64 -4.73
N MET A 36 -4.21 24.33 -4.76
CA MET A 36 -5.56 23.79 -4.60
C MET A 36 -5.99 23.98 -3.15
N GLU A 37 -6.56 25.15 -2.84
CA GLU A 37 -7.31 25.33 -1.61
C GLU A 37 -8.51 24.38 -1.65
N LEU A 38 -8.51 23.42 -0.73
CA LEU A 38 -9.60 22.48 -0.59
C LEU A 38 -10.83 23.22 -0.06
N ASP A 39 -11.95 23.12 -0.77
CA ASP A 39 -13.23 23.67 -0.30
C ASP A 39 -13.52 23.16 1.12
N GLN A 40 -13.87 24.07 2.04
CA GLN A 40 -14.14 23.75 3.44
C GLN A 40 -15.29 22.74 3.59
N ASN A 41 -16.27 22.78 2.68
CA ASN A 41 -17.33 21.79 2.67
C ASN A 41 -16.79 20.39 2.35
N LEU A 42 -15.94 20.28 1.33
CA LEU A 42 -15.29 19.04 0.94
C LEU A 42 -14.36 18.50 2.05
N ALA A 43 -13.61 19.37 2.71
CA ALA A 43 -12.77 19.00 3.86
C ALA A 43 -13.60 18.34 4.98
N SER A 44 -14.73 18.96 5.33
CA SER A 44 -15.65 18.45 6.35
C SER A 44 -16.25 17.08 5.97
N GLN A 45 -16.61 16.89 4.69
CA GLN A 45 -17.08 15.59 4.19
C GLN A 45 -16.02 14.49 4.30
N ILE A 46 -14.76 14.82 3.96
CA ILE A 46 -13.63 13.88 4.09
C ILE A 46 -13.45 13.45 5.54
N ASP A 47 -13.49 14.39 6.48
CA ASP A 47 -13.30 14.07 7.90
C ASP A 47 -14.48 13.26 8.45
N THR A 48 -15.70 13.57 8.03
CA THR A 48 -16.89 12.74 8.35
C THR A 48 -16.72 11.30 7.86
N LEU A 49 -16.27 11.11 6.61
CA LEU A 49 -16.04 9.78 6.04
C LEU A 49 -14.91 9.03 6.77
N LYS A 50 -13.84 9.72 7.16
CA LYS A 50 -12.77 9.10 7.96
C LYS A 50 -13.31 8.59 9.29
N ASP A 51 -14.16 9.36 9.96
CA ASP A 51 -14.74 8.94 11.23
C ASP A 51 -15.69 7.75 11.08
N GLU A 52 -16.47 7.70 10.00
CA GLU A 52 -17.28 6.51 9.67
C GLU A 52 -16.42 5.25 9.49
N VAL A 53 -15.34 5.35 8.70
CA VAL A 53 -14.40 4.23 8.50
C VAL A 53 -13.74 3.82 9.82
N ARG A 54 -13.35 4.79 10.66
CA ARG A 54 -12.78 4.54 11.98
C ARG A 54 -13.76 3.77 12.86
N ASN A 55 -15.03 4.15 12.86
CA ASN A 55 -16.09 3.48 13.59
C ASN A 55 -16.30 2.03 13.10
N MET A 56 -16.24 1.79 11.80
CA MET A 56 -16.32 0.43 11.24
C MET A 56 -15.15 -0.45 11.72
N LEU A 57 -13.92 0.08 11.77
CA LEU A 57 -12.75 -0.65 12.25
C LEU A 57 -12.87 -1.03 13.74
N VAL A 58 -13.27 -0.09 14.60
CA VAL A 58 -13.33 -0.29 16.06
C VAL A 58 -14.61 -1.02 16.51
N SER A 59 -15.62 -1.15 15.63
CA SER A 59 -16.89 -1.81 15.94
C SER A 59 -16.68 -3.22 16.47
N LYS A 60 -17.19 -3.52 17.68
CA LYS A 60 -17.00 -4.84 18.32
C LYS A 60 -17.94 -5.92 17.80
N THR A 61 -18.98 -5.55 17.06
CA THR A 61 -20.03 -6.48 16.62
C THR A 61 -19.68 -7.22 15.34
N GLU A 62 -18.67 -6.75 14.59
CA GLU A 62 -18.30 -7.35 13.31
C GLU A 62 -17.37 -8.56 13.45
N MET A 63 -17.62 -9.56 12.59
CA MET A 63 -16.77 -10.74 12.48
C MET A 63 -15.33 -10.34 12.06
N PRO A 64 -14.30 -11.05 12.55
CA PRO A 64 -12.89 -10.74 12.26
C PRO A 64 -12.58 -10.60 10.75
N LEU A 65 -13.15 -11.48 9.92
CA LEU A 65 -12.91 -11.45 8.48
C LEU A 65 -13.58 -10.28 7.76
N THR A 66 -14.68 -9.75 8.29
CA THR A 66 -15.29 -8.53 7.76
C THR A 66 -14.33 -7.35 7.95
N LYS A 67 -13.72 -7.25 9.13
CA LYS A 67 -12.71 -6.22 9.41
C LYS A 67 -11.48 -6.38 8.54
N VAL A 68 -11.02 -7.61 8.33
CA VAL A 68 -9.85 -7.88 7.46
C VAL A 68 -10.13 -7.50 6.01
N LYS A 69 -11.36 -7.73 5.50
CA LYS A 69 -11.78 -7.26 4.16
C LYS A 69 -11.82 -5.75 4.07
N LEU A 70 -12.27 -5.07 5.12
CA LEU A 70 -12.25 -3.61 5.21
C LEU A 70 -10.81 -3.08 5.17
N ILE A 71 -9.92 -3.66 5.98
CA ILE A 71 -8.48 -3.32 6.00
C ILE A 71 -7.85 -3.57 4.62
N ASP A 72 -8.13 -4.71 3.98
CA ASP A 72 -7.63 -5.00 2.63
C ASP A 72 -8.05 -3.92 1.62
N SER A 73 -9.31 -3.49 1.70
CA SER A 73 -9.85 -2.43 0.85
C SER A 73 -9.15 -1.09 1.10
N ILE A 74 -8.99 -0.70 2.36
CA ILE A 74 -8.28 0.52 2.77
C ILE A 74 -6.84 0.53 2.26
N CYS A 75 -6.11 -0.58 2.42
CA CYS A 75 -4.74 -0.71 1.94
C CYS A 75 -4.66 -0.62 0.41
N ARG A 76 -5.57 -1.27 -0.31
CA ARG A 76 -5.61 -1.25 -1.79
C ARG A 76 -6.00 0.10 -2.37
N LEU A 77 -6.75 0.90 -1.62
CA LEU A 77 -7.09 2.29 -1.99
C LEU A 77 -5.94 3.27 -1.70
N GLY A 78 -4.88 2.85 -1.00
CA GLY A 78 -3.73 3.71 -0.68
C GLY A 78 -4.02 4.75 0.41
N VAL A 79 -5.11 4.59 1.16
CA VAL A 79 -5.54 5.53 2.23
C VAL A 79 -5.28 5.00 3.64
N GLY A 80 -4.54 3.90 3.77
CA GLY A 80 -4.25 3.26 5.06
C GLY A 80 -3.52 4.15 6.07
N TYR A 81 -2.75 5.13 5.61
CA TYR A 81 -2.01 6.06 6.46
C TYR A 81 -2.92 6.92 7.37
N HIS A 82 -4.21 7.02 7.06
CA HIS A 82 -5.19 7.71 7.93
C HIS A 82 -5.66 6.89 9.14
N PHE A 83 -5.40 5.57 9.14
CA PHE A 83 -5.98 4.60 10.07
C PHE A 83 -4.94 3.64 10.65
N GLU A 84 -3.64 3.96 10.60
CA GLU A 84 -2.55 3.03 10.96
C GLU A 84 -2.74 2.44 12.36
N LYS A 85 -3.11 3.29 13.33
CA LYS A 85 -3.33 2.87 14.71
C LYS A 85 -4.50 1.90 14.83
N GLU A 86 -5.66 2.21 14.24
CA GLU A 86 -6.83 1.33 14.29
C GLU A 86 -6.58 0.01 13.59
N ILE A 87 -5.89 0.03 12.44
CA ILE A 87 -5.52 -1.18 11.71
C ILE A 87 -4.62 -2.06 12.57
N ASP A 88 -3.57 -1.49 13.18
CA ASP A 88 -2.65 -2.23 14.05
C ASP A 88 -3.39 -2.84 15.25
N GLU A 89 -4.20 -2.05 15.96
CA GLU A 89 -4.98 -2.52 17.11
C GLU A 89 -5.93 -3.67 16.74
N VAL A 90 -6.67 -3.53 15.63
CA VAL A 90 -7.60 -4.56 15.15
C VAL A 90 -6.84 -5.83 14.76
N LEU A 91 -5.75 -5.72 14.01
CA LEU A 91 -5.00 -6.89 13.56
C LEU A 91 -4.28 -7.58 14.71
N GLN A 92 -3.72 -6.85 15.67
CA GLN A 92 -3.16 -7.44 16.88
C GLN A 92 -4.22 -8.19 17.69
N HIS A 93 -5.43 -7.64 17.79
CA HIS A 93 -6.52 -8.31 18.49
C HIS A 93 -6.94 -9.61 17.79
N ILE A 94 -7.10 -9.58 16.45
CA ILE A 94 -7.44 -10.78 15.67
C ILE A 94 -6.29 -11.80 15.76
N HIS A 95 -5.04 -11.36 15.64
CA HIS A 95 -3.87 -12.24 15.73
C HIS A 95 -3.82 -12.97 17.07
N LYS A 96 -3.96 -12.25 18.19
CA LYS A 96 -4.00 -12.84 19.54
C LYS A 96 -5.16 -13.80 19.76
N SER A 97 -6.28 -13.62 19.05
CA SER A 97 -7.49 -14.40 19.25
C SER A 97 -7.59 -15.62 18.34
N TYR A 98 -6.94 -15.58 17.17
CA TYR A 98 -7.11 -16.58 16.11
C TYR A 98 -5.79 -17.11 15.56
N VAL A 99 -4.67 -16.83 16.22
CA VAL A 99 -3.36 -17.40 15.87
C VAL A 99 -2.77 -18.09 17.09
N GLU A 100 -2.63 -19.41 17.01
CA GLU A 100 -2.02 -20.23 18.05
C GLU A 100 -0.79 -20.93 17.47
N ASN A 101 0.36 -20.79 18.13
CA ASN A 101 1.65 -21.32 17.64
C ASN A 101 2.01 -20.91 16.19
N GLY A 102 1.49 -19.76 15.75
CA GLY A 102 1.65 -19.26 14.39
C GLY A 102 0.65 -19.81 13.38
N GLU A 103 -0.28 -20.68 13.76
CA GLU A 103 -1.30 -21.21 12.86
C GLU A 103 -2.61 -20.45 13.03
N ILE A 104 -3.28 -20.12 11.92
CA ILE A 104 -4.60 -19.48 11.96
C ILE A 104 -5.63 -20.54 12.34
N THR A 105 -6.29 -20.35 13.48
CA THR A 105 -7.33 -21.25 14.01
C THR A 105 -8.73 -20.90 13.53
N LEU A 106 -8.88 -19.77 12.82
CA LEU A 106 -10.15 -19.36 12.24
C LEU A 106 -10.52 -20.26 11.07
N GLU A 107 -11.76 -20.76 11.07
CA GLU A 107 -12.30 -21.56 9.96
C GLU A 107 -13.09 -20.66 9.00
N ASP A 108 -12.65 -20.62 7.74
CA ASP A 108 -13.37 -19.99 6.62
C ASP A 108 -12.86 -20.59 5.30
N SER A 109 -13.36 -20.09 4.17
CA SER A 109 -12.85 -20.39 2.85
C SER A 109 -11.34 -20.11 2.73
N MET A 110 -10.65 -20.91 1.91
CA MET A 110 -9.23 -20.75 1.60
C MET A 110 -8.90 -19.33 1.11
N CYS A 111 -9.80 -18.69 0.36
CA CYS A 111 -9.64 -17.32 -0.11
C CYS A 111 -9.59 -16.29 1.04
N SER A 112 -10.51 -16.39 2.00
CA SER A 112 -10.53 -15.52 3.18
C SER A 112 -9.29 -15.73 4.05
N LEU A 113 -8.90 -16.98 4.24
CA LEU A 113 -7.71 -17.36 5.00
C LEU A 113 -6.41 -16.88 4.36
N ALA A 114 -6.30 -16.98 3.03
CA ALA A 114 -5.18 -16.44 2.28
C ALA A 114 -5.09 -14.90 2.38
N MET A 115 -6.25 -14.23 2.37
CA MET A 115 -6.31 -12.77 2.58
C MET A 115 -5.82 -12.41 3.98
N LEU A 116 -6.31 -13.08 5.02
CA LEU A 116 -5.88 -12.88 6.40
C LEU A 116 -4.39 -13.11 6.59
N PHE A 117 -3.86 -14.21 6.05
CA PHE A 117 -2.44 -14.51 6.02
C PHE A 117 -1.62 -13.38 5.38
N ARG A 118 -2.05 -12.90 4.20
CA ARG A 118 -1.38 -11.80 3.50
C ARG A 118 -1.37 -10.54 4.35
N VAL A 119 -2.52 -10.13 4.89
CA VAL A 119 -2.66 -8.90 5.68
C VAL A 119 -1.77 -8.95 6.93
N PHE A 120 -1.77 -10.08 7.66
CA PHE A 120 -0.88 -10.23 8.81
C PHE A 120 0.60 -10.10 8.46
N ARG A 121 1.05 -10.78 7.41
CA ARG A 121 2.45 -10.72 6.96
C ARG A 121 2.86 -9.32 6.51
N GLN A 122 1.98 -8.58 5.84
CA GLN A 122 2.22 -7.19 5.43
C GLN A 122 2.42 -6.25 6.62
N GLN A 123 1.80 -6.56 7.75
CA GLN A 123 1.90 -5.78 9.00
C GLN A 123 2.95 -6.34 9.96
N GLY A 124 3.81 -7.27 9.50
CA GLY A 124 4.88 -7.85 10.32
C GLY A 124 4.41 -8.85 11.39
N LEU A 125 3.15 -9.26 11.37
CA LEU A 125 2.61 -10.26 12.30
C LEU A 125 2.98 -11.66 11.83
N HIS A 126 3.54 -12.46 12.76
CA HIS A 126 4.03 -13.79 12.44
C HIS A 126 2.89 -14.80 12.27
N VAL A 127 2.82 -15.43 11.09
CA VAL A 127 1.90 -16.53 10.77
C VAL A 127 2.60 -17.57 9.90
N SER A 128 2.50 -18.84 10.29
CA SER A 128 3.04 -20.00 9.57
C SER A 128 2.40 -20.16 8.18
N PRO A 129 3.16 -20.58 7.16
CA PRO A 129 2.60 -20.92 5.86
C PRO A 129 1.85 -22.27 5.86
N SER A 130 1.76 -22.98 7.00
CA SER A 130 1.09 -24.28 7.12
C SER A 130 -0.37 -24.29 6.69
N ILE A 131 -1.02 -23.12 6.64
CA ILE A 131 -2.36 -22.93 6.07
C ILE A 131 -2.48 -23.45 4.61
N TYR A 132 -1.37 -23.44 3.86
CA TYR A 132 -1.31 -23.98 2.49
C TYR A 132 -0.84 -25.45 2.44
N MET A 133 -0.27 -25.98 3.53
CA MET A 133 0.26 -27.34 3.60
C MET A 133 -0.86 -28.37 3.83
N HIS A 134 -1.91 -28.05 4.60
CA HIS A 134 -3.03 -28.97 4.84
C HIS A 134 -3.78 -29.37 3.55
N ALA A 135 -3.82 -28.50 2.55
CA ALA A 135 -4.38 -28.82 1.23
C ALA A 135 -3.54 -29.83 0.43
N SER A 136 -2.25 -29.98 0.76
CA SER A 136 -1.33 -30.88 0.07
C SER A 136 -1.33 -32.29 0.66
N THR A 137 -1.62 -32.44 1.96
CA THR A 137 -1.59 -33.75 2.63
C THR A 137 -2.76 -34.65 2.23
N LEU A 138 -3.91 -34.09 1.86
CA LEU A 138 -5.06 -34.88 1.38
C LEU A 138 -4.85 -35.50 0.00
N PHE A 139 -3.91 -35.00 -0.81
CA PHE A 139 -3.53 -35.62 -2.08
C PHE A 139 -2.44 -36.69 -1.92
N ALA A 140 -1.72 -36.70 -0.80
CA ALA A 140 -0.65 -37.67 -0.54
C ALA A 140 -1.16 -39.03 0.03
N PHE A 141 -2.44 -39.12 0.41
CA PHE A 141 -3.07 -40.35 0.92
C PHE A 141 -3.97 -41.08 -0.10
N ILE A 142 -3.92 -40.70 -1.38
CA ILE A 142 -4.65 -41.37 -2.47
C ILE A 142 -3.68 -41.94 -3.53
N TYR A 143 -2.56 -42.54 -3.09
CA TYR A 143 -1.74 -43.43 -3.90
C TYR A 143 -1.08 -44.52 -3.03
#